data_AF-A0A1V2NG57-F1
#
_entry.id   AF-A0A1V2NG57-F1
#
_cell.length_a   1.000
_cell.length_b   1.000
_cell.length_c   1.000
_cell.angle_alpha   90.00
_cell.angle_beta   90.00
_cell.angle_gamma   90.00
#
_symmetry.space_group_name_H-M   'P 1'
#
loop_
_entity.id
_entity.type
_entity.pdbx_description
1 polymer ?
#
loop_
_entity_poly.entity_id
_entity_poly.type
_entity_poly.pdbx_seq_one_letter_code
_entity_poly.pdbx_strand_id
1 'polypeptide(L)'
;MISPQDWAHLEPVPDGAKPLAMWLWLNLDPMGRGPAEPEWIASAMHPTLPVSTASDMVLEQLLTLIDVGFLATYRAEGCEWLLLLHPLKVDLRRTKIHTPEPPADRPWKSVAVGGGARGRDARAGEWARERAREQVRAEDAARADAWAAVREPVPDEGEPPSRPLVLDAPPMFCDDHMPHGAGRRKCGPCRDARLLRDEWMQRKVYEERLTEHYEDHPDGEPW
;
A
#
# COMPACT_ATOMS: atom_id res chain seq x y z
N MET A 1 14.89 23.31 -25.74
CA MET A 1 13.93 24.37 -25.37
C MET A 1 12.55 23.79 -25.56
N ILE A 2 11.69 23.83 -24.54
CA ILE A 2 10.31 23.32 -24.62
C ILE A 2 9.53 24.29 -25.50
N SER A 3 8.96 23.80 -26.60
CA SER A 3 8.25 24.62 -27.57
C SER A 3 6.81 24.93 -27.10
N PRO A 4 6.15 25.97 -27.63
CA PRO A 4 4.73 26.22 -27.36
C PRO A 4 3.81 25.04 -27.69
N GLN A 5 4.17 24.23 -28.70
CA GLN A 5 3.43 23.01 -29.05
C GLN A 5 3.57 21.95 -27.96
N ASP A 6 4.74 21.83 -27.34
CA ASP A 6 4.94 20.91 -26.23
C ASP A 6 4.01 21.30 -25.07
N TRP A 7 3.94 22.59 -24.73
CA TRP A 7 3.04 23.09 -23.68
C TRP A 7 1.56 22.77 -23.91
N ALA A 8 1.09 22.72 -25.17
CA ALA A 8 -0.28 22.34 -25.49
C ALA A 8 -0.60 20.90 -25.04
N HIS A 9 0.39 20.02 -24.98
CA HIS A 9 0.21 18.64 -24.48
C HIS A 9 0.03 18.57 -22.95
N LEU A 10 0.37 19.64 -22.20
CA LEU A 10 0.11 19.74 -20.76
C LEU A 10 -1.23 20.38 -20.42
N GLU A 11 -1.89 21.04 -21.37
CA GLU A 11 -3.19 21.67 -21.15
C GLU A 11 -4.27 20.72 -20.60
N PRO A 12 -4.43 19.47 -21.09
CA PRO A 12 -5.40 18.54 -20.55
C PRO A 12 -4.97 17.88 -19.23
N VAL A 13 -3.73 18.07 -18.80
CA VAL A 13 -3.21 17.46 -17.55
C VAL A 13 -3.71 18.27 -16.35
N PRO A 14 -4.28 17.64 -15.31
CA PRO A 14 -4.67 18.34 -14.09
C PRO A 14 -3.47 18.99 -13.38
N ASP A 15 -3.68 20.15 -12.75
CA ASP A 15 -2.60 20.95 -12.15
C ASP A 15 -1.74 20.15 -11.15
N GLY A 16 -2.36 19.25 -10.37
CA GLY A 16 -1.64 18.39 -9.43
C GLY A 16 -0.67 17.39 -10.09
N ALA A 17 -0.92 17.00 -11.34
CA ALA A 17 -0.09 16.03 -12.09
C ALA A 17 0.90 16.70 -13.06
N LYS A 18 0.76 18.01 -13.33
CA LYS A 18 1.67 18.77 -14.21
C LYS A 18 3.14 18.72 -13.74
N PRO A 19 3.47 18.83 -12.44
CA PRO A 19 4.85 18.71 -11.98
C PRO A 19 5.48 17.38 -12.36
N LEU A 20 4.75 16.26 -12.21
CA LEU A 20 5.21 14.94 -12.63
C LEU A 20 5.35 14.83 -14.14
N ALA A 21 4.38 15.32 -14.91
CA ALA A 21 4.47 15.32 -16.37
C ALA A 21 5.70 16.07 -16.88
N MET A 22 5.98 17.24 -16.31
CA MET A 22 7.19 18.02 -16.63
C MET A 22 8.46 17.29 -16.19
N TRP A 23 8.46 16.67 -15.00
CA TRP A 23 9.61 15.91 -14.54
C TRP A 23 9.91 14.73 -15.47
N LEU A 24 8.90 13.99 -15.92
CA LEU A 24 9.06 12.87 -16.84
C LEU A 24 9.65 13.31 -18.19
N TRP A 25 9.23 14.46 -18.73
CA TRP A 25 9.83 15.00 -19.95
C TRP A 25 11.32 15.29 -19.85
N LEU A 26 11.79 15.66 -18.67
CA LEU A 26 13.16 16.09 -18.45
C LEU A 26 14.08 14.93 -18.03
N ASN A 27 13.51 13.86 -17.47
CA ASN A 27 14.28 12.79 -16.82
C ASN A 27 14.12 11.42 -17.49
N LEU A 28 13.09 11.21 -18.31
CA LEU A 28 13.02 10.01 -19.13
C LEU A 28 13.99 10.11 -20.31
N ASP A 29 14.17 8.98 -20.99
CA ASP A 29 15.02 8.95 -22.16
C ASP A 29 14.50 9.87 -23.29
N PRO A 30 15.30 10.13 -24.33
CA PRO A 30 14.90 10.95 -25.48
C PRO A 30 13.63 10.50 -26.21
N MET A 31 13.24 9.23 -26.08
CA MET A 31 12.03 8.64 -26.64
C MET A 31 10.85 8.67 -25.66
N GLY A 32 11.02 9.28 -24.48
CA GLY A 32 10.04 9.32 -23.42
C GLY A 32 9.81 7.98 -22.75
N ARG A 33 10.82 7.13 -22.65
CA ARG A 33 10.75 5.80 -22.06
C ARG A 33 11.53 5.74 -20.75
N GLY A 34 11.02 4.96 -19.81
CA GLY A 34 11.73 4.63 -18.58
C GLY A 34 10.94 3.65 -17.71
N PRO A 35 11.50 3.22 -16.58
CA PRO A 35 10.87 2.24 -15.71
C PRO A 35 9.58 2.79 -15.10
N ALA A 36 8.55 1.94 -15.00
CA ALA A 36 7.29 2.26 -14.31
C ALA A 36 7.41 1.97 -12.81
N GLU A 37 8.40 2.59 -12.15
CA GLU A 37 8.71 2.38 -10.73
C GLU A 37 8.39 3.65 -9.93
N PRO A 38 7.24 3.72 -9.23
CA PRO A 38 6.83 4.92 -8.48
C PRO A 38 7.83 5.30 -7.39
N GLU A 39 8.45 4.33 -6.71
CA GLU A 39 9.43 4.58 -5.64
C GLU A 39 10.69 5.29 -6.15
N TRP A 40 11.16 4.91 -7.34
CA TRP A 40 12.31 5.53 -7.98
C TRP A 40 12.02 6.98 -8.36
N ILE A 41 10.87 7.23 -9.01
CA ILE A 41 10.41 8.57 -9.38
C ILE A 41 10.21 9.43 -8.14
N ALA A 42 9.55 8.89 -7.12
CA ALA A 42 9.28 9.55 -5.85
C ALA A 42 10.57 9.97 -5.13
N SER A 43 11.56 9.09 -5.08
CA SER A 43 12.86 9.39 -4.46
C SER A 43 13.59 10.54 -5.14
N ALA A 44 13.44 10.68 -6.46
CA ALA A 44 14.05 11.76 -7.24
C ALA A 44 13.25 13.08 -7.15
N MET A 45 11.93 13.02 -7.17
CA MET A 45 11.05 14.21 -7.16
C MET A 45 10.83 14.78 -5.75
N HIS A 46 10.75 13.92 -4.75
CA HIS A 46 10.36 14.26 -3.40
C HIS A 46 11.35 13.72 -2.36
N PRO A 47 12.64 14.14 -2.41
CA PRO A 47 13.69 13.57 -1.56
C PRO A 47 13.50 13.83 -0.05
N THR A 48 12.61 14.75 0.33
CA THR A 48 12.32 15.12 1.72
C THR A 48 11.08 14.46 2.30
N LEU A 49 10.27 13.78 1.49
CA LEU A 49 9.07 13.08 1.94
C LEU A 49 9.38 11.62 2.28
N PRO A 50 8.62 10.99 3.19
CA PRO A 50 8.67 9.54 3.36
C PRO A 50 8.39 8.83 2.03
N VAL A 51 9.21 7.82 1.71
CA VAL A 51 9.16 7.12 0.42
C VAL A 51 7.78 6.52 0.14
N SER A 52 7.11 5.94 1.15
CA SER A 52 5.77 5.37 0.99
C SER A 52 4.75 6.42 0.55
N THR A 53 4.67 7.55 1.27
CA THR A 53 3.74 8.65 0.95
C THR A 53 4.03 9.27 -0.41
N ALA A 54 5.31 9.47 -0.74
CA ALA A 54 5.69 10.04 -2.03
C ALA A 54 5.40 9.06 -3.19
N SER A 55 5.61 7.75 -2.98
CA SER A 55 5.32 6.70 -3.96
C SER A 55 3.82 6.63 -4.27
N ASP A 56 2.97 6.65 -3.24
CA ASP A 56 1.50 6.64 -3.42
C ASP A 56 1.03 7.85 -4.23
N MET A 57 1.54 9.04 -3.89
CA MET A 57 1.21 10.27 -4.62
C MET A 57 1.67 10.22 -6.08
N VAL A 58 2.88 9.72 -6.35
CA VAL A 58 3.40 9.55 -7.71
C VAL A 58 2.55 8.54 -8.48
N LEU A 59 2.15 7.43 -7.85
CA LEU A 59 1.30 6.42 -8.47
C LEU A 59 -0.05 7.01 -8.90
N GLU A 60 -0.72 7.75 -8.02
CA GLU A 60 -1.99 8.44 -8.34
C GLU A 60 -1.83 9.43 -9.52
N GLN A 61 -0.73 10.18 -9.54
CA GLN A 61 -0.45 11.11 -10.63
C GLN A 61 -0.11 10.38 -11.93
N LEU A 62 0.62 9.26 -11.90
CA LEU A 62 0.88 8.43 -13.08
C LEU A 62 -0.42 7.90 -13.68
N LEU A 63 -1.34 7.41 -12.86
CA LEU A 63 -2.68 6.96 -13.30
C LEU A 63 -3.45 8.12 -13.94
N THR A 64 -3.40 9.30 -13.34
CA THR A 64 -4.01 10.52 -13.90
C THR A 64 -3.43 10.85 -15.28
N LEU A 65 -2.11 10.72 -15.46
CA LEU A 65 -1.43 10.98 -16.74
C LEU A 65 -1.76 9.94 -17.81
N ILE A 66 -2.01 8.69 -17.42
CA ILE A 66 -2.51 7.64 -18.31
C ILE A 66 -3.92 7.99 -18.79
N ASP A 67 -4.80 8.40 -17.87
CA ASP A 67 -6.20 8.67 -18.16
C ASP A 67 -6.39 9.85 -19.13
N VAL A 68 -5.58 10.90 -18.99
CA VAL A 68 -5.60 12.04 -19.93
C VAL A 68 -4.83 11.77 -21.23
N GLY A 69 -4.24 10.58 -21.37
CA GLY A 69 -3.51 10.19 -22.57
C GLY A 69 -2.20 10.95 -22.74
N PHE A 70 -1.55 11.35 -21.65
CA PHE A 70 -0.21 11.94 -21.69
C PHE A 70 0.87 10.86 -21.82
N LEU A 71 0.68 9.72 -21.14
CA LEU A 71 1.58 8.57 -21.17
C LEU A 71 0.82 7.25 -21.27
N ALA A 72 1.53 6.17 -21.59
CA ALA A 72 1.05 4.80 -21.57
C ALA A 72 2.06 3.89 -20.86
N THR A 73 1.66 2.67 -20.50
CA THR A 73 2.59 1.63 -20.01
C THR A 73 2.70 0.48 -21.00
N TYR A 74 3.86 -0.16 -21.04
CA TYR A 74 4.10 -1.41 -21.78
C TYR A 74 4.97 -2.36 -20.98
N ARG A 75 4.96 -3.63 -21.36
CA ARG A 75 5.86 -4.63 -20.79
C ARG A 75 6.97 -4.96 -21.76
N ALA A 76 8.20 -4.95 -21.26
CA ALA A 76 9.38 -5.39 -21.99
C ALA A 76 10.39 -5.94 -20.99
N GLU A 77 11.11 -6.99 -21.40
CA GLU A 77 12.14 -7.64 -20.57
C GLU A 77 11.64 -8.10 -19.19
N GLY A 78 10.33 -8.43 -19.08
CA GLY A 78 9.71 -8.88 -17.84
C GLY A 78 9.30 -7.76 -16.87
N CYS A 79 9.57 -6.50 -17.19
CA CYS A 79 9.23 -5.34 -16.37
C CYS A 79 8.19 -4.45 -17.05
N GLU A 80 7.54 -3.58 -16.26
CA GLU A 80 6.65 -2.54 -16.75
C GLU A 80 7.42 -1.24 -16.98
N TRP A 81 7.12 -0.59 -18.11
CA TRP A 81 7.80 0.60 -18.60
C TRP A 81 6.78 1.67 -18.93
N LEU A 82 7.16 2.92 -18.72
CA LEU A 82 6.45 4.11 -19.15
C LEU A 82 6.82 4.44 -20.59
N LEU A 83 5.85 4.93 -21.35
CA LEU A 83 6.01 5.55 -22.66
C LEU A 83 5.23 6.87 -22.69
N LEU A 84 5.93 8.00 -22.83
CA LEU A 84 5.30 9.28 -23.14
C LEU A 84 4.73 9.25 -24.55
N LEU A 85 3.49 9.69 -24.70
CA LEU A 85 2.84 9.78 -26.01
C LEU A 85 3.29 11.02 -26.79
N HIS A 86 3.78 12.02 -26.07
CA HIS A 86 4.30 13.27 -26.59
C HIS A 86 5.67 13.60 -25.95
N PRO A 87 6.74 12.84 -26.26
CA PRO A 87 8.08 13.16 -25.74
C PRO A 87 8.61 14.47 -26.35
N LEU A 88 9.47 15.17 -25.59
CA LEU A 88 10.12 16.38 -26.10
C LEU A 88 10.98 16.07 -27.32
N LYS A 89 10.89 16.92 -28.34
CA LYS A 89 11.74 16.82 -29.52
C LYS A 89 13.18 17.19 -29.15
N VAL A 90 14.05 16.19 -29.06
CA VAL A 90 15.48 16.36 -28.82
C VAL A 90 16.28 15.82 -30.01
N ASP A 91 17.47 16.38 -30.23
CA ASP A 91 18.38 15.85 -31.27
C ASP A 91 18.94 14.50 -30.81
N LEU A 92 18.66 13.45 -31.59
CA LEU A 92 19.07 12.07 -31.30
C LEU A 92 20.43 11.72 -31.91
N ARG A 93 21.03 12.62 -32.68
CA ARG A 93 22.33 12.37 -33.33
C ARG A 93 23.37 12.08 -32.25
N ARG A 94 23.87 10.83 -32.24
CA ARG A 94 24.87 10.27 -31.30
C ARG A 94 24.32 9.86 -29.92
N THR A 95 23.01 9.90 -29.70
CA THR A 95 22.44 9.43 -28.44
C THR A 95 22.27 7.91 -28.47
N LYS A 96 22.87 7.22 -27.51
CA LYS A 96 22.65 5.78 -27.31
C LYS A 96 21.41 5.60 -26.44
N ILE A 97 20.43 4.89 -26.96
CA ILE A 97 19.20 4.55 -26.25
C ILE A 97 19.33 3.09 -25.81
N HIS A 98 19.22 2.87 -24.50
CA HIS A 98 19.34 1.56 -23.88
C HIS A 98 18.01 1.04 -23.33
N THR A 99 16.95 1.85 -23.43
CA THR A 99 15.61 1.43 -23.02
C THR A 99 15.05 0.44 -24.03
N PRO A 100 14.29 -0.57 -23.56
CA PRO A 100 13.70 -1.54 -24.46
C PRO A 100 12.67 -0.87 -25.38
N GLU A 101 12.53 -1.44 -26.57
CA GLU A 101 11.53 -0.98 -27.52
C GLU A 101 10.16 -1.58 -27.15
N PRO A 102 9.09 -0.78 -27.16
CA PRO A 102 7.77 -1.35 -26.99
C PRO A 102 7.43 -2.32 -28.13
N PRO A 103 6.62 -3.35 -27.87
CA PRO A 103 6.15 -4.27 -28.91
C PRO A 103 5.48 -3.52 -30.08
N ALA A 104 5.80 -3.94 -31.31
CA ALA A 104 5.43 -3.24 -32.55
C ALA A 104 3.91 -3.15 -32.82
N ASP A 105 3.10 -3.96 -32.13
CA ASP A 105 1.66 -4.05 -32.33
C ASP A 105 0.93 -3.04 -31.41
N ARG A 106 0.48 -1.90 -31.96
CA ARG A 106 -0.35 -0.91 -31.24
C ARG A 106 -1.87 -1.14 -31.46
N PRO A 107 -2.76 -0.70 -30.53
CA PRO A 107 -2.49 0.03 -29.30
C PRO A 107 -2.82 -0.84 -28.08
N TRP A 108 -1.84 -1.04 -27.23
CA TRP A 108 -2.03 -1.68 -25.93
C TRP A 108 -2.91 -0.76 -25.10
N LYS A 109 -4.13 -1.24 -24.83
CA LYS A 109 -4.96 -0.71 -23.76
C LYS A 109 -4.15 -0.89 -22.50
N SER A 110 -4.01 0.20 -21.74
CA SER A 110 -3.55 0.19 -20.37
C SER A 110 -4.07 -1.08 -19.66
N VAL A 111 -3.19 -1.79 -18.97
CA VAL A 111 -3.61 -2.80 -17.98
C VAL A 111 -4.06 -2.05 -16.72
N ALA A 112 -4.89 -1.02 -16.91
CA ALA A 112 -5.81 -0.53 -15.92
C ALA A 112 -7.13 -1.23 -16.23
N VAL A 113 -7.60 -2.05 -15.30
CA VAL A 113 -8.90 -2.71 -15.34
C VAL A 113 -9.97 -1.65 -15.65
N GLY A 114 -10.43 -1.55 -16.90
CA GLY A 114 -11.49 -0.61 -17.26
C GLY A 114 -11.45 0.03 -18.66
N GLY A 115 -11.49 -0.80 -19.72
CA GLY A 115 -12.23 -0.49 -20.96
C GLY A 115 -11.85 0.76 -21.79
N GLY A 116 -10.94 0.60 -22.75
CA GLY A 116 -10.77 1.55 -23.85
C GLY A 116 -11.82 1.41 -24.97
N ALA A 117 -12.27 2.52 -25.55
CA ALA A 117 -12.23 2.82 -26.99
C ALA A 117 -12.79 4.22 -27.32
N ARG A 118 -11.97 4.98 -28.05
CA ARG A 118 -12.23 6.32 -28.61
C ARG A 118 -13.54 6.41 -29.41
N GLY A 119 -14.22 7.55 -29.30
CA GLY A 119 -15.13 8.05 -30.33
C GLY A 119 -16.64 7.88 -30.12
N ARG A 120 -17.16 7.88 -28.90
CA ARG A 120 -18.60 8.05 -28.67
C ARG A 120 -18.86 9.19 -27.70
N ASP A 121 -19.84 10.01 -28.06
CA ASP A 121 -20.31 11.25 -27.43
C ASP A 121 -19.91 11.40 -25.96
N ALA A 122 -19.17 12.47 -25.63
CA ALA A 122 -18.73 12.76 -24.27
C ALA A 122 -19.87 12.70 -23.22
N ARG A 123 -21.10 13.06 -23.63
CA ARG A 123 -22.32 12.90 -22.82
C ARG A 123 -22.69 11.45 -22.51
N ALA A 124 -22.53 10.54 -23.44
CA ALA A 124 -22.78 9.11 -23.21
C ALA A 124 -21.72 8.51 -22.27
N GLY A 125 -20.47 9.00 -22.37
CA GLY A 125 -19.40 8.64 -21.43
C GLY A 125 -19.66 9.16 -20.01
N GLU A 126 -20.14 10.39 -19.87
CA GLU A 126 -20.49 10.98 -18.57
C GLU A 126 -21.68 10.27 -17.92
N TRP A 127 -22.73 9.98 -18.69
CA TRP A 127 -23.88 9.20 -18.22
C TRP A 127 -23.52 7.76 -17.81
N ALA A 128 -22.64 7.09 -18.58
CA ALA A 128 -22.17 5.76 -18.23
C ALA A 128 -21.30 5.77 -16.95
N ARG A 129 -20.49 6.81 -16.76
CA ARG A 129 -19.69 7.00 -15.54
C ARG A 129 -20.58 7.31 -14.33
N GLU A 130 -21.63 8.10 -14.50
CA GLU A 130 -22.61 8.38 -13.45
C GLU A 130 -23.33 7.09 -13.01
N ARG A 131 -23.79 6.29 -13.97
CA ARG A 131 -24.40 4.97 -13.72
C ARG A 131 -23.43 4.00 -13.03
N ALA A 132 -22.16 4.01 -13.42
CA ALA A 132 -21.14 3.19 -12.78
C ALA A 132 -20.88 3.63 -11.32
N ARG A 133 -20.82 4.94 -11.05
CA ARG A 133 -20.69 5.46 -9.67
C ARG A 133 -21.89 5.11 -8.82
N GLU A 134 -23.09 5.18 -9.39
CA GLU A 134 -24.33 4.78 -8.72
C GLU A 134 -24.33 3.29 -8.38
N GLN A 135 -23.90 2.45 -9.31
CA GLN A 135 -23.76 1.01 -9.09
C GLN A 135 -22.73 0.70 -7.99
N VAL A 136 -21.57 1.35 -8.00
CA VAL A 136 -20.55 1.18 -6.95
C VAL A 136 -21.09 1.62 -5.59
N ARG A 137 -21.81 2.75 -5.51
CA ARG A 137 -22.44 3.17 -4.25
C ARG A 137 -23.49 2.17 -3.77
N ALA A 138 -24.25 1.57 -4.68
CA ALA A 138 -25.24 0.55 -4.34
C ALA A 138 -24.57 -0.74 -3.85
N GLU A 139 -23.47 -1.16 -4.47
CA GLU A 139 -22.66 -2.31 -4.03
C GLU A 139 -21.97 -2.03 -2.69
N ASP A 140 -21.47 -0.81 -2.47
CA ASP A 140 -20.90 -0.38 -1.20
C ASP A 140 -21.93 -0.34 -0.07
N ALA A 141 -23.14 0.16 -0.35
CA ALA A 141 -24.25 0.13 0.60
C ALA A 141 -24.67 -1.30 0.94
N ALA A 142 -24.83 -2.17 -0.07
CA ALA A 142 -25.15 -3.58 0.14
C ALA A 142 -24.06 -4.31 0.93
N ARG A 143 -22.79 -3.98 0.69
CA ARG A 143 -21.66 -4.50 1.45
C ARG A 143 -21.66 -3.97 2.88
N ALA A 144 -21.94 -2.68 3.09
CA ALA A 144 -22.06 -2.10 4.41
C ALA A 144 -23.21 -2.73 5.22
N ASP A 145 -24.36 -2.98 4.59
CA ASP A 145 -25.50 -3.66 5.20
C ASP A 145 -25.17 -5.12 5.54
N ALA A 146 -24.45 -5.83 4.65
CA ALA A 146 -23.96 -7.18 4.93
C ALA A 146 -22.97 -7.20 6.11
N TRP A 147 -22.07 -6.20 6.20
CA TRP A 147 -21.17 -6.05 7.34
C TRP A 147 -21.91 -5.66 8.63
N ALA A 148 -22.95 -4.83 8.54
CA ALA A 148 -23.79 -4.47 9.67
C ALA A 148 -24.61 -5.67 10.18
N ALA A 149 -25.07 -6.55 9.28
CA ALA A 149 -25.79 -7.76 9.63
C ALA A 149 -24.90 -8.82 10.30
N VAL A 150 -23.59 -8.83 10.00
CA VAL A 150 -22.61 -9.76 10.61
C VAL A 150 -21.99 -9.18 11.88
N ARG A 151 -22.04 -7.86 12.07
CA ARG A 151 -21.54 -7.21 13.28
C ARG A 151 -22.54 -7.42 14.40
N GLU A 152 -22.33 -8.45 15.20
CA GLU A 152 -23.04 -8.56 16.47
C GLU A 152 -22.79 -7.29 17.30
N PRO A 153 -23.83 -6.68 17.90
CA PRO A 153 -23.63 -5.59 18.82
C PRO A 153 -22.83 -6.15 20.00
N VAL A 154 -21.55 -5.80 20.07
CA VAL A 154 -20.76 -6.01 21.29
C VAL A 154 -21.48 -5.21 22.37
N PRO A 155 -22.04 -5.84 23.41
CA PRO A 155 -22.59 -5.07 24.52
C PRO A 155 -21.48 -4.20 25.08
N ASP A 156 -21.76 -2.90 25.20
CA ASP A 156 -20.86 -1.92 25.79
C ASP A 156 -20.87 -2.10 27.31
N GLU A 157 -20.19 -3.13 27.79
CA GLU A 157 -19.88 -3.32 29.21
C GLU A 157 -18.46 -3.89 29.30
N GLY A 158 -17.49 -3.01 29.55
CA GLY A 158 -16.10 -3.42 29.68
C GLY A 158 -15.42 -2.68 30.81
N GLU A 159 -15.35 -3.34 31.95
CA GLU A 159 -14.42 -3.02 33.04
C GLU A 159 -13.00 -2.81 32.45
N PRO A 160 -12.21 -1.84 32.96
CA PRO A 160 -10.87 -1.58 32.42
C PRO A 160 -10.06 -2.87 32.32
N PRO A 161 -9.27 -3.04 31.24
CA PRO A 161 -8.54 -4.28 31.02
C PRO A 161 -7.63 -4.58 32.21
N SER A 162 -7.74 -5.81 32.73
CA SER A 162 -6.83 -6.30 33.76
C SER A 162 -5.40 -6.21 33.24
N ARG A 163 -4.47 -5.81 34.11
CA ARG A 163 -3.06 -5.67 33.74
C ARG A 163 -2.55 -7.03 33.21
N PRO A 164 -1.90 -7.08 32.03
CA PRO A 164 -1.49 -8.36 31.45
C PRO A 164 -0.54 -9.13 32.38
N LEU A 165 -0.86 -10.39 32.68
CA LEU A 165 -0.06 -11.29 33.55
C LEU A 165 1.43 -11.35 33.21
N VAL A 166 1.76 -11.14 31.93
CA VAL A 166 3.13 -11.12 31.40
C VAL A 166 4.01 -10.08 32.11
N LEU A 167 3.43 -8.97 32.58
CA LEU A 167 4.14 -7.90 33.27
C LEU A 167 4.50 -8.24 34.72
N ASP A 168 3.78 -9.18 35.33
CA ASP A 168 4.02 -9.65 36.70
C ASP A 168 4.77 -10.99 36.73
N ALA A 169 5.01 -11.57 35.55
CA ALA A 169 5.77 -12.80 35.40
C ALA A 169 7.25 -12.61 35.80
N PRO A 170 7.88 -13.64 36.41
CA PRO A 170 9.32 -13.64 36.65
C PRO A 170 10.12 -13.34 35.37
N PRO A 171 11.32 -12.74 35.49
CA PRO A 171 12.15 -12.44 34.33
C PRO A 171 12.50 -13.73 33.57
N MET A 172 12.57 -13.62 32.25
CA MET A 172 12.86 -14.76 31.38
C MET A 172 14.31 -15.29 31.53
N PHE A 173 15.18 -14.53 32.19
CA PHE A 173 16.61 -14.77 32.29
C PHE A 173 17.08 -14.58 33.74
N CYS A 174 18.11 -15.32 34.16
CA CYS A 174 18.70 -15.17 35.49
C CYS A 174 19.69 -13.99 35.58
N ASP A 175 19.87 -13.47 36.80
CA ASP A 175 20.72 -12.32 37.10
C ASP A 175 22.19 -12.55 36.71
N ASP A 176 22.69 -13.78 36.86
CA ASP A 176 24.08 -14.16 36.49
C ASP A 176 24.40 -13.93 35.00
N HIS A 177 23.39 -14.02 34.13
CA HIS A 177 23.57 -13.80 32.69
C HIS A 177 23.08 -12.42 32.23
N MET A 178 22.53 -11.61 33.13
CA MET A 178 22.04 -10.25 32.83
C MET A 178 22.17 -9.27 34.01
N PRO A 179 23.39 -8.87 34.41
CA PRO A 179 23.55 -7.82 35.43
C PRO A 179 23.07 -6.43 34.97
N HIS A 180 22.95 -6.18 33.65
CA HIS A 180 22.59 -4.86 33.09
C HIS A 180 21.54 -4.91 31.95
N GLY A 181 20.64 -5.89 31.96
CA GLY A 181 19.54 -6.00 30.98
C GLY A 181 19.83 -6.89 29.76
N ALA A 182 18.83 -6.97 28.87
CA ALA A 182 18.59 -8.00 27.85
C ALA A 182 19.82 -8.46 27.05
N GLY A 183 20.61 -9.33 27.66
CA GLY A 183 21.82 -9.94 27.11
C GLY A 183 21.54 -10.72 25.82
N ARG A 184 22.44 -10.54 24.85
CA ARG A 184 22.36 -11.11 23.49
C ARG A 184 22.61 -12.63 23.43
N ARG A 185 22.94 -13.29 24.53
CA ARG A 185 23.22 -14.73 24.59
C ARG A 185 22.10 -15.44 25.30
N LYS A 186 21.55 -16.48 24.68
CA LYS A 186 20.60 -17.39 25.32
C LYS A 186 21.31 -18.02 26.52
N CYS A 187 20.75 -17.88 27.71
CA CYS A 187 21.28 -18.51 28.91
C CYS A 187 21.32 -20.03 28.67
N GLY A 188 22.49 -20.64 28.78
CA GLY A 188 22.65 -22.06 28.45
C GLY A 188 21.99 -22.95 29.52
N PRO A 189 22.71 -23.38 30.57
CA PRO A 189 22.15 -24.23 31.62
C PRO A 189 20.98 -23.63 32.42
N CYS A 190 20.69 -22.34 32.26
CA CYS A 190 19.71 -21.59 33.07
C CYS A 190 18.26 -21.76 32.56
N ARG A 191 17.99 -22.90 31.92
CA ARG A 191 16.68 -23.37 31.48
C ARG A 191 15.63 -23.19 32.59
N ASP A 192 16.07 -23.27 33.84
CA ASP A 192 15.29 -23.09 35.06
C ASP A 192 14.58 -21.73 35.13
N ALA A 193 15.19 -20.60 34.76
CA ALA A 193 14.51 -19.30 34.87
C ALA A 193 13.34 -19.17 33.88
N ARG A 194 13.54 -19.66 32.65
CA ARG A 194 12.47 -19.73 31.65
C ARG A 194 11.40 -20.75 32.04
N LEU A 195 11.80 -21.93 32.51
CA LEU A 195 10.86 -22.97 32.97
C LEU A 195 10.04 -22.48 34.16
N LEU A 196 10.65 -21.81 35.14
CA LEU A 196 9.98 -21.20 36.29
C LEU A 196 8.99 -20.12 35.86
N ARG A 197 9.36 -19.28 34.87
CA ARG A 197 8.45 -18.29 34.31
C ARG A 197 7.26 -18.96 33.60
N ASP A 198 7.52 -19.96 32.78
CA ASP A 198 6.50 -20.67 32.01
C ASP A 198 5.54 -21.43 32.96
N GLU A 199 6.09 -22.08 34.00
CA GLU A 199 5.32 -22.72 35.07
C GLU A 199 4.49 -21.71 35.87
N TRP A 200 5.06 -20.56 36.22
CA TRP A 200 4.36 -19.48 36.89
C TRP A 200 3.17 -18.97 36.07
N MET A 201 3.37 -18.75 34.76
CA MET A 201 2.31 -18.32 33.84
C MET A 201 1.19 -19.36 33.75
N GLN A 202 1.55 -20.64 33.61
CA GLN A 202 0.58 -21.72 33.56
C GLN A 202 -0.24 -21.81 34.84
N ARG A 203 0.39 -21.66 36.00
CA ARG A 203 -0.30 -21.68 37.29
C ARG A 203 -1.26 -20.49 37.45
N LYS A 204 -0.87 -19.29 37.01
CA LYS A 204 -1.74 -18.11 37.09
C LYS A 204 -2.95 -18.20 36.16
N VAL A 205 -2.77 -18.68 34.94
CA VAL A 205 -3.87 -18.95 34.01
C VAL A 205 -4.83 -20.01 34.57
N TYR A 206 -4.29 -21.04 35.23
CA TYR A 206 -5.12 -22.06 35.86
C TYR A 206 -5.89 -21.53 37.07
N GLU A 207 -5.28 -20.67 37.89
CA GLU A 207 -5.90 -20.01 39.04
C GLU A 207 -7.04 -19.06 38.60
N GLU A 208 -6.84 -18.26 37.55
CA GLU A 208 -7.88 -17.40 36.98
C GLU A 208 -9.06 -18.23 36.48
N ARG A 209 -8.80 -19.28 35.69
CA ARG A 209 -9.86 -20.18 35.20
C ARG A 209 -10.63 -20.88 36.32
N LEU A 210 -9.95 -21.28 37.38
CA LEU A 210 -10.61 -21.84 38.56
C LEU A 210 -11.46 -20.79 39.27
N THR A 211 -10.98 -19.55 39.36
CA THR A 211 -11.72 -18.45 39.98
C THR A 211 -12.99 -18.17 39.18
N GLU A 212 -12.88 -18.01 37.86
CA GLU A 212 -14.02 -17.86 36.94
C GLU A 212 -15.01 -19.03 37.10
N HIS A 213 -14.51 -20.28 37.12
CA HIS A 213 -15.37 -21.45 37.30
C HIS A 213 -16.16 -21.42 38.62
N TYR A 214 -15.52 -21.08 39.74
CA TYR A 214 -16.19 -21.02 41.05
C TYR A 214 -17.08 -19.78 41.23
N GLU A 215 -16.79 -18.68 40.54
CA GLU A 215 -17.69 -17.52 40.45
C GLU A 215 -18.97 -17.89 39.69
N ASP A 216 -18.84 -18.66 38.60
CA ASP A 216 -19.97 -19.14 37.80
C ASP A 216 -20.72 -20.32 38.43
N HIS A 217 -20.05 -21.14 39.24
CA HIS A 217 -20.59 -22.36 39.86
C HIS A 217 -20.34 -22.38 41.38
N PRO A 218 -21.01 -21.49 42.15
CA PRO A 218 -20.75 -21.28 43.58
C PRO A 218 -21.09 -22.48 44.48
N ASP A 219 -21.86 -23.44 43.96
CA ASP A 219 -22.25 -24.67 44.67
C ASP A 219 -21.14 -25.75 44.67
N GLY A 220 -19.99 -25.47 44.06
CA GLY A 220 -18.77 -26.26 44.22
C GLY A 220 -18.74 -27.60 43.46
N GLU A 221 -19.42 -27.69 42.32
CA GLU A 221 -19.30 -28.86 41.45
C GLU A 221 -17.84 -29.00 40.94
N PRO A 222 -17.20 -30.17 41.12
CA PRO A 222 -15.81 -30.37 40.72
C PRO A 222 -15.66 -30.37 39.19
N TRP A 223 -14.57 -29.72 38.74
CA TRP A 223 -14.11 -29.65 37.35
C TRP A 223 -13.83 -31.04 36.73
#